data_AF-A0A943YYP5-F1
#
_entry.id   AF-A0A943YYP5-F1
#
_cell.length_a   1.000
_cell.length_b   1.000
_cell.length_c   1.000
_cell.angle_alpha   90.00
_cell.angle_beta   90.00
_cell.angle_gamma   90.00
#
_symmetry.space_group_name_H-M   'P 1'
#
loop_
_entity.id
_entity.type
_entity.pdbx_description
1 polymer ?
#
loop_
_entity_poly.entity_id
_entity_poly.type
_entity_poly.pdbx_seq_one_letter_code
_entity_poly.pdbx_strand_id
1 'polypeptide(L)'
;MSTIESIVALQRSFFETGATIDIDFRVEALVRLRRAVRRAEPRILEALERDLGKSSQESYMCEIGLTLAELRHQLAHVRSWA
;
A
#
# COMPACT_ATOMS: atom_id res chain seq x y z
N MET A 1 2.55 -19.16 16.02
CA MET A 1 2.32 -18.82 14.60
C MET A 1 0.83 -18.68 14.38
N SER A 2 0.37 -17.60 13.76
CA SER A 2 -1.04 -17.46 13.33
C SER A 2 -1.29 -18.34 12.11
N THR A 3 -2.41 -19.07 12.07
CA THR A 3 -2.83 -19.82 10.88
C THR A 3 -3.43 -18.85 9.85
N ILE A 4 -3.53 -19.27 8.59
CA ILE A 4 -4.20 -18.48 7.55
C ILE A 4 -5.64 -18.15 7.98
N GLU A 5 -6.33 -19.15 8.54
CA GLU A 5 -7.70 -19.01 9.05
C GLU A 5 -7.81 -17.93 10.13
N SER A 6 -6.85 -17.88 11.07
CA SER A 6 -6.90 -16.88 12.14
C SER A 6 -6.60 -15.47 11.64
N ILE A 7 -5.70 -15.30 10.67
CA ILE A 7 -5.44 -14.00 10.03
C ILE A 7 -6.70 -13.51 9.31
N VAL A 8 -7.36 -14.37 8.54
CA VAL A 8 -8.59 -14.02 7.81
C VAL A 8 -9.72 -13.65 8.77
N ALA A 9 -9.90 -14.43 9.85
CA ALA A 9 -10.89 -14.13 10.88
C ALA A 9 -10.66 -12.74 11.49
N LEU A 10 -9.41 -12.38 11.81
CA LEU A 10 -9.07 -11.05 12.34
C LEU A 10 -9.43 -9.91 11.37
N GLN A 11 -9.13 -10.06 10.07
CA GLN A 11 -9.48 -9.03 9.09
C GLN A 11 -11.00 -8.88 8.91
N ARG A 12 -11.75 -9.99 8.94
CA ARG A 12 -13.21 -9.98 8.89
C ARG A 12 -13.81 -9.29 10.10
N SER A 13 -13.38 -9.66 11.31
CA SER A 13 -13.84 -8.99 12.53
C SER A 13 -13.51 -7.51 12.54
N PHE A 14 -12.34 -7.10 12.01
CA PHE A 14 -12.04 -5.67 11.87
C PHE A 14 -12.96 -4.97 10.86
N PHE A 15 -13.22 -5.58 9.71
CA PHE A 15 -14.15 -5.04 8.72
C PHE A 15 -15.56 -4.88 9.28
N GLU A 16 -16.04 -5.86 10.05
CA GLU A 16 -17.36 -5.87 10.72
C GLU A 16 -17.53 -4.74 11.75
N THR A 17 -16.43 -4.14 12.25
CA THR A 17 -16.53 -2.93 13.10
C THR A 17 -17.04 -1.70 12.36
N GLY A 18 -17.06 -1.73 11.02
CA GLY A 18 -17.41 -0.58 10.18
C GLY A 18 -16.28 0.46 10.04
N ALA A 19 -15.13 0.28 10.70
CA ALA A 19 -14.02 1.25 10.66
C ALA A 19 -13.54 1.58 9.23
N THR A 20 -13.62 0.63 8.30
CA THR A 20 -13.20 0.83 6.90
C THR A 20 -14.23 1.57 6.03
N ILE A 21 -15.46 1.75 6.54
CA ILE A 21 -16.53 2.48 5.83
C ILE A 21 -16.22 3.98 5.84
N ASP A 22 -15.72 4.51 6.96
CA ASP A 22 -15.36 5.91 7.10
C ASP A 22 -14.32 6.35 6.07
N ILE A 23 -14.62 7.44 5.35
CA ILE A 23 -13.77 7.98 4.31
C ILE A 23 -12.45 8.53 4.87
N ASP A 24 -12.47 9.09 6.09
CA ASP A 24 -11.26 9.62 6.71
C ASP A 24 -10.29 8.49 7.06
N PHE A 25 -10.80 7.37 7.59
CA PHE A 25 -10.00 6.15 7.77
C PHE A 25 -9.32 5.69 6.47
N ARG A 26 -10.05 5.67 5.34
CA ARG A 26 -9.47 5.28 4.04
C ARG A 26 -8.37 6.24 3.59
N VAL A 27 -8.59 7.54 3.74
CA VAL A 27 -7.59 8.58 3.42
C VAL A 27 -6.34 8.40 4.28
N GLU A 28 -6.49 8.18 5.58
CA GLU A 28 -5.37 7.95 6.49
C GLU A 28 -4.60 6.68 6.14
N ALA A 29 -5.29 5.60 5.78
CA ALA A 29 -4.67 4.36 5.33
C ALA A 29 -3.83 4.57 4.05
N LEU A 30 -4.35 5.30 3.06
CA LEU A 30 -3.63 5.66 1.83
C LEU A 30 -2.40 6.53 2.12
N VAL A 31 -2.51 7.52 3.01
CA VAL A 31 -1.37 8.35 3.44
C VAL A 31 -0.31 7.50 4.14
N ARG A 32 -0.73 6.60 5.04
CA ARG A 32 0.18 5.67 5.74
C ARG A 32 0.91 4.76 4.77
N LEU A 33 0.21 4.22 3.77
CA LEU A 33 0.80 3.38 2.72
C LEU A 33 1.81 4.18 1.89
N ARG A 34 1.45 5.38 1.42
CA ARG A 34 2.37 6.24 0.66
C ARG A 34 3.66 6.56 1.44
N ARG A 35 3.55 6.84 2.74
CA ARG A 35 4.72 7.06 3.62
C ARG A 35 5.55 5.80 3.78
N ALA A 36 4.90 4.64 3.92
CA ALA A 36 5.58 3.35 4.06
C ALA A 36 6.38 3.00 2.79
N VAL A 37 5.78 3.16 1.61
CA VAL A 37 6.45 2.93 0.31
C VAL A 37 7.67 3.84 0.17
N ARG A 38 7.52 5.16 0.38
CA ARG A 38 8.66 6.09 0.30
C ARG A 38 9.80 5.76 1.26
N ARG A 39 9.46 5.40 2.51
CA ARG A 39 10.48 5.02 3.50
C ARG A 39 11.18 3.71 3.15
N ALA A 40 10.45 2.77 2.54
CA ALA A 40 10.97 1.46 2.18
C ALA A 40 11.63 1.43 0.79
N GLU A 41 11.57 2.52 0.02
CA GLU A 41 12.08 2.58 -1.36
C GLU A 41 13.48 1.96 -1.53
N PRO A 42 14.50 2.30 -0.71
CA PRO A 42 15.82 1.67 -0.85
C PRO A 42 15.79 0.14 -0.70
N ARG A 43 14.97 -0.37 0.23
CA ARG A 43 14.82 -1.81 0.48
C ARG A 43 14.05 -2.50 -0.64
N ILE A 44 13.09 -1.81 -1.26
CA ILE A 44 12.33 -2.33 -2.40
C ILE A 44 13.26 -2.44 -3.61
N LEU A 45 14.07 -1.42 -3.89
CA LEU A 45 15.05 -1.44 -4.97
C LEU A 45 16.05 -2.59 -4.79
N GLU A 46 16.63 -2.73 -3.59
CA GLU A 46 17.57 -3.81 -3.27
C GLU A 46 16.94 -5.20 -3.48
N ALA A 47 15.69 -5.39 -3.03
CA ALA A 47 14.98 -6.65 -3.22
C ALA A 47 14.72 -6.95 -4.71
N LEU A 48 14.29 -5.96 -5.49
CA LEU A 48 14.02 -6.12 -6.92
C LEU A 48 15.30 -6.40 -7.72
N GLU A 49 16.42 -5.79 -7.36
CA GLU A 49 17.72 -6.10 -7.94
C GLU A 49 18.13 -7.54 -7.60
N ARG A 50 18.06 -7.93 -6.33
CA ARG A 50 18.49 -9.27 -5.90
C ARG A 50 17.65 -10.38 -6.51
N ASP A 51 16.33 -10.20 -6.54
CA ASP A 51 15.41 -11.27 -6.90
C ASP A 51 15.17 -11.32 -8.42
N LEU A 52 15.24 -10.16 -9.12
CA LEU A 52 14.89 -10.05 -10.54
C LEU A 52 15.99 -9.43 -11.42
N GLY A 53 17.08 -8.92 -10.85
CA GLY A 53 18.15 -8.23 -11.60
C GLY A 53 17.74 -6.85 -12.14
N LYS A 54 16.62 -6.28 -11.68
CA LYS A 54 16.14 -4.97 -12.16
C LYS A 54 17.06 -3.85 -11.71
N SER A 55 17.39 -2.94 -12.62
CA SER A 55 18.11 -1.71 -12.27
C SER A 55 17.28 -0.81 -11.35
N SER A 56 17.94 0.09 -10.62
CA SER A 56 17.26 1.06 -9.75
C SER A 56 16.25 1.93 -10.53
N GLN A 57 16.61 2.32 -11.76
CA GLN A 57 15.79 3.16 -12.63
C GLN A 57 14.55 2.42 -13.11
N GLU A 58 14.71 1.18 -13.59
CA GLU A 58 13.59 0.35 -14.01
C GLU A 58 12.64 0.06 -12.84
N SER A 59 13.19 -0.35 -11.70
CA SER A 59 12.42 -0.63 -10.48
C SER A 59 11.64 0.59 -10.01
N TYR A 60 12.25 1.79 -10.04
CA TYR A 60 11.55 3.01 -9.69
C TYR A 60 10.48 3.37 -10.73
N MET A 61 10.81 3.37 -12.02
CA MET A 61 9.87 3.80 -13.07
C MET A 61 8.67 2.87 -13.22
N CYS A 62 8.86 1.55 -13.05
CA CYS A 62 7.84 0.55 -13.35
C CYS A 62 7.10 0.04 -12.11
N GLU A 63 7.65 0.19 -10.90
CA GLU A 63 7.01 -0.35 -9.68
C GLU A 63 6.71 0.77 -8.67
N ILE A 64 7.77 1.42 -8.15
CA ILE A 64 7.66 2.36 -7.02
C ILE A 64 6.98 3.66 -7.46
N GLY A 65 7.45 4.25 -8.55
CA GLY A 65 6.95 5.50 -9.11
C GLY A 65 5.50 5.38 -9.57
N LEU A 66 5.13 4.28 -10.25
CA LEU A 66 3.74 4.01 -10.62
C LEU A 66 2.84 3.89 -9.38
N THR A 67 3.27 3.12 -8.38
CA THR A 67 2.51 2.96 -7.13
C THR A 67 2.32 4.30 -6.40
N LEU A 68 3.37 5.12 -6.31
CA LEU A 68 3.28 6.45 -5.68
C LEU A 68 2.39 7.41 -6.47
N ALA A 69 2.40 7.32 -7.81
CA ALA A 69 1.54 8.11 -8.67
C ALA A 69 0.07 7.72 -8.50
N GLU A 70 -0.22 6.43 -8.43
CA GLU A 70 -1.57 5.90 -8.19
C GLU A 70 -2.09 6.32 -6.81
N LEU A 71 -1.28 6.16 -5.75
CA LEU A 71 -1.65 6.61 -4.41
C LEU A 71 -1.95 8.11 -4.35
N ARG A 72 -1.22 8.93 -5.13
CA ARG A 72 -1.51 10.36 -5.26
C ARG A 72 -2.86 10.59 -5.96
N HIS A 73 -3.13 9.87 -7.04
CA HIS A 73 -4.40 9.98 -7.77
C HIS A 73 -5.59 9.57 -6.88
N GLN A 74 -5.49 8.42 -6.22
CA GLN A 74 -6.48 7.93 -5.27
C GLN A 74 -6.74 8.96 -4.16
N LEU A 75 -5.70 9.49 -3.51
CA LEU A 75 -5.84 10.52 -2.46
C LEU A 75 -6.55 11.79 -2.94
N ALA A 76 -6.36 12.18 -4.21
CA ALA A 76 -6.99 13.37 -4.77
C ALA A 76 -8.49 13.19 -5.05
N HIS A 77 -8.94 11.96 -5.27
CA HIS A 77 -10.31 11.69 -5.75
C HIS A 77 -11.16 10.81 -4.82
N VAL A 78 -10.56 10.11 -3.85
CA VAL A 78 -11.26 9.12 -3.01
C VAL A 78 -12.49 9.68 -2.32
N ARG A 79 -12.47 10.97 -1.91
CA ARG A 79 -13.63 11.64 -1.30
C ARG A 79 -14.79 11.85 -2.28
N SER A 80 -14.51 12.04 -3.57
CA SER A 80 -15.53 12.22 -4.61
C SER A 80 -16.12 10.90 -5.11
N TRP A 81 -15.42 9.79 -4.88
CA TRP A 81 -15.85 8.45 -5.30
C TRP A 81 -16.61 7.68 -4.22
N ALA A 82 -16.57 8.18 -2.98
CA ALA A 82 -17.15 7.53 -1.81
C ALA A 82 -18.64 7.80 -1.65
#